data_AF-A0A929EC62-F1
#
_entry.id   AF-A0A929EC62-F1
#
_cell.length_a   1.000
_cell.length_b   1.000
_cell.length_c   1.000
_cell.angle_alpha   90.00
_cell.angle_beta   90.00
_cell.angle_gamma   90.00
#
_symmetry.space_group_name_H-M   'P 1'
#
loop_
_entity.id
_entity.type
_entity.pdbx_description
1 polymer ?
#
loop_
_entity_poly.entity_id
_entity_poly.type
_entity_poly.pdbx_seq_one_letter_code
_entity_poly.pdbx_strand_id
1 'polypeptide(L)'
;IFELNLLEQLGYALNLVNEVSSGELISPGANYFYTMESGPSLINIPGIKQLAISGQTLINLEKKDLHDHKTLQESKQLLKWAINEHLGDKPLKSRELFKQLYC
;
A
#
# COMPACT_ATOMS: atom_id res chain seq x y z
N ILE A 1 -5.24 7.33 -6.02
CA ILE A 1 -5.23 6.57 -7.31
C ILE A 1 -3.94 6.78 -8.09
N PHE A 2 -3.45 8.02 -8.28
CA PHE A 2 -2.21 8.28 -9.02
C PHE A 2 -1.00 7.49 -8.51
N GLU A 3 -0.76 7.45 -7.20
CA GLU A 3 0.40 6.77 -6.60
C GLU A 3 0.39 5.26 -6.84
N LEU A 4 -0.78 4.61 -6.74
CA LEU A 4 -0.94 3.18 -6.99
C LEU A 4 -0.63 2.85 -8.47
N ASN A 5 -1.22 3.62 -9.40
CA ASN A 5 -0.96 3.45 -10.82
C ASN A 5 0.53 3.68 -11.16
N LEU A 6 1.17 4.66 -10.53
CA LEU A 6 2.60 4.92 -10.72
C LEU A 6 3.45 3.71 -10.28
N LEU A 7 3.16 3.13 -9.12
CA LEU A 7 3.84 1.93 -8.64
C LEU A 7 3.64 0.75 -9.60
N GLU A 8 2.42 0.52 -10.07
CA GLU A 8 2.10 -0.53 -11.06
C GLU A 8 2.89 -0.35 -12.37
N GLN A 9 2.94 0.87 -12.90
CA GLN A 9 3.68 1.18 -14.13
C GLN A 9 5.20 1.02 -13.99
N LEU A 10 5.72 1.18 -12.78
CA LEU A 10 7.14 0.97 -12.45
C LEU A 10 7.48 -0.51 -12.19
N GLY A 11 6.50 -1.42 -12.26
CA GLY A 11 6.67 -2.85 -11.98
C GLY A 11 6.61 -3.20 -10.50
N TYR A 12 6.20 -2.26 -9.64
CA TYR A 12 6.00 -2.45 -8.20
C TYR A 12 4.51 -2.62 -7.87
N ALA A 13 3.81 -3.45 -8.63
CA ALA A 13 2.42 -3.76 -8.37
C ALA A 13 2.29 -4.38 -6.96
N LEU A 14 1.47 -3.75 -6.12
CA LEU A 14 1.23 -4.21 -4.75
C LEU A 14 0.28 -5.41 -4.77
N ASN A 15 0.62 -6.48 -4.04
CA ASN A 15 -0.29 -7.59 -3.84
C ASN A 15 -1.36 -7.19 -2.81
N LEU A 16 -2.58 -6.94 -3.27
CA LEU A 16 -3.70 -6.51 -2.41
C LEU A 16 -4.80 -7.58 -2.28
N VAL A 17 -4.66 -8.70 -3.00
CA VAL A 17 -5.76 -9.66 -3.23
C VAL A 17 -5.58 -10.93 -2.42
N ASN A 18 -4.33 -11.42 -2.28
CA ASN A 18 -4.03 -12.70 -1.66
C ASN A 18 -3.09 -12.54 -0.46
N GLU A 19 -3.37 -13.28 0.61
CA GLU A 19 -2.44 -13.46 1.72
C GLU A 19 -1.24 -14.28 1.26
N VAL A 20 -0.04 -13.84 1.65
CA VAL A 20 1.23 -14.38 1.16
C VAL A 20 1.48 -15.83 1.57
N SER A 21 1.10 -16.22 2.79
CA SER A 21 1.48 -17.50 3.37
C SER A 21 0.55 -18.65 2.96
N SER A 22 -0.76 -18.39 2.93
CA SER A 22 -1.81 -19.35 2.61
C SER A 22 -2.28 -19.25 1.16
N GLY A 23 -2.04 -18.11 0.48
CA GLY A 23 -2.56 -17.84 -0.85
C GLY A 23 -4.06 -17.53 -0.89
N GLU A 24 -4.73 -17.50 0.27
CA GLU A 24 -6.16 -17.24 0.37
C GLU A 24 -6.49 -15.78 0.07
N LEU A 25 -7.73 -15.53 -0.33
CA LEU A 25 -8.22 -14.19 -0.55
C LEU A 25 -8.25 -13.39 0.76
N ILE A 26 -7.90 -12.11 0.66
CA ILE A 26 -7.96 -11.19 1.79
C ILE A 26 -9.40 -11.10 2.31
N SER A 27 -9.54 -11.27 3.63
CA SER A 27 -10.82 -11.20 4.33
C SER A 27 -11.04 -9.80 4.90
N PRO A 28 -12.20 -9.17 4.67
CA PRO A 28 -12.46 -7.80 5.10
C PRO A 28 -12.42 -7.61 6.63
N GLY A 29 -12.80 -8.65 7.39
CA GLY A 29 -12.83 -8.63 8.85
C GLY A 29 -11.50 -8.92 9.54
N ALA A 30 -10.44 -9.25 8.80
CA ALA A 30 -9.14 -9.56 9.36
C ALA A 30 -8.18 -8.35 9.27
N ASN A 31 -7.16 -8.34 10.13
CA ASN A 31 -6.05 -7.39 10.04
C ASN A 31 -4.80 -8.12 9.59
N TYR A 32 -4.07 -7.50 8.67
CA TYR A 32 -2.89 -8.06 8.03
C TYR A 32 -1.68 -7.18 8.33
N PHE A 33 -0.52 -7.80 8.42
CA PHE A 33 0.79 -7.17 8.43
C PHE A 33 1.34 -7.18 7.00
N TYR A 34 1.39 -6.01 6.39
CA TYR A 34 1.85 -5.85 5.02
C TYR A 34 3.37 -5.64 4.99
N THR A 35 4.09 -6.42 4.18
CA THR A 35 5.51 -6.22 3.86
C THR A 35 5.67 -5.78 2.40
N MET A 36 6.65 -4.92 2.10
CA MET A 36 6.88 -4.50 0.70
C MET A 36 7.44 -5.62 -0.18
N GLU A 37 8.16 -6.57 0.42
CA GLU A 37 8.81 -7.66 -0.32
C GLU A 37 7.84 -8.79 -0.68
N SER A 38 6.81 -9.03 0.12
CA SER A 38 5.92 -10.17 -0.07
C SER A 38 4.45 -9.77 -0.19
N GLY A 39 4.00 -8.81 0.60
CA GLY A 39 2.61 -8.36 0.65
C GLY A 39 1.94 -8.63 2.01
N PRO A 40 0.61 -8.79 2.05
CA PRO A 40 -0.14 -8.93 3.29
C PRO A 40 0.02 -10.33 3.88
N SER A 41 0.30 -10.40 5.19
CA SER A 41 0.29 -11.64 5.97
C SER A 41 -0.49 -11.53 7.27
N LEU A 42 -1.10 -12.62 7.72
CA LEU A 42 -1.72 -12.71 9.05
C LEU A 42 -0.67 -12.86 10.17
N ILE A 43 0.56 -13.22 9.81
CA ILE A 43 1.64 -13.48 10.76
C ILE A 43 2.48 -12.21 10.91
N ASN A 44 2.64 -11.76 12.14
CA ASN A 44 3.63 -10.75 12.49
C ASN A 44 5.03 -11.37 12.46
N ILE A 45 5.92 -10.83 11.64
CA ILE A 45 7.31 -11.28 11.56
C ILE A 45 8.20 -10.32 12.37
N PRO A 46 8.67 -10.72 13.56
CA PRO A 46 9.51 -9.86 14.37
C PRO A 46 10.83 -9.53 13.66
N GLY A 47 11.23 -8.26 13.70
CA GLY A 47 12.45 -7.77 13.06
C GLY A 47 12.28 -7.34 11.59
N ILE A 48 11.12 -7.58 10.97
CA ILE A 48 10.78 -7.07 9.64
C ILE A 48 9.94 -5.80 9.76
N LYS A 49 10.17 -4.84 8.85
CA LYS A 49 9.34 -3.65 8.74
C LYS A 49 8.03 -4.02 8.06
N GLN A 50 6.94 -3.85 8.79
CA GLN A 50 5.60 -4.23 8.36
C GLN A 50 4.57 -3.20 8.83
N LEU A 51 3.52 -3.02 8.02
CA LEU A 51 2.44 -2.08 8.30
C LEU A 51 1.16 -2.87 8.63
N ALA A 52 0.55 -2.59 9.78
CA ALA A 52 -0.75 -3.15 10.10
C ALA A 52 -1.84 -2.46 9.27
N ILE A 53 -2.60 -3.24 8.51
CA ILE A 53 -3.67 -2.76 7.64
C ILE A 53 -4.87 -3.70 7.73
N SER A 54 -6.08 -3.14 7.69
CA SER A 54 -7.28 -3.96 7.62
C SER A 54 -7.47 -4.58 6.24
N GLY A 55 -7.98 -5.81 6.20
CA GLY A 55 -8.30 -6.49 4.94
C GLY A 55 -9.32 -5.70 4.12
N GLN A 56 -10.27 -5.04 4.79
CA GLN A 56 -11.22 -4.14 4.12
C GLN A 56 -10.50 -3.02 3.35
N THR A 57 -9.46 -2.42 3.92
CA THR A 57 -8.66 -1.40 3.22
C THR A 57 -7.92 -1.97 2.02
N LEU A 58 -7.36 -3.19 2.09
CA LEU A 58 -6.68 -3.81 0.96
C LEU A 58 -7.65 -4.04 -0.21
N ILE A 59 -8.84 -4.58 0.08
CA ILE A 59 -9.90 -4.81 -0.90
C ILE A 59 -10.36 -3.49 -1.51
N ASN A 60 -10.58 -2.48 -0.67
CA ASN A 60 -11.00 -1.15 -1.11
C ASN A 60 -9.92 -0.48 -1.97
N LEU A 61 -8.65 -0.62 -1.59
CA LEU A 61 -7.52 -0.07 -2.32
C LEU A 61 -7.35 -0.73 -3.70
N GLU A 62 -7.54 -2.05 -3.79
CA GLU A 62 -7.55 -2.79 -5.06
C GLU A 62 -8.65 -2.27 -5.99
N LYS A 63 -9.86 -2.11 -5.46
CA LYS A 63 -11.01 -1.54 -6.17
C LYS A 63 -10.91 -0.04 -6.42
N LYS A 64 -9.87 0.62 -5.91
CA LYS A 64 -9.68 2.08 -5.94
C LYS A 64 -10.84 2.86 -5.29
N ASP A 65 -11.55 2.23 -4.38
CA ASP A 65 -12.70 2.73 -3.65
C ASP A 65 -12.27 3.25 -2.27
N LEU A 66 -11.96 4.55 -2.17
CA LEU A 66 -11.39 5.16 -0.95
C LEU A 66 -12.39 6.09 -0.26
N HIS A 67 -13.62 5.61 -0.04
CA HIS A 67 -14.69 6.42 0.56
C HIS A 67 -14.63 6.47 2.09
N ASP A 68 -14.14 5.40 2.72
CA ASP A 68 -14.05 5.30 4.17
C ASP A 68 -12.79 6.03 4.71
N HIS A 69 -12.94 6.72 5.85
CA HIS A 69 -11.86 7.49 6.45
C HIS A 69 -10.69 6.61 6.90
N LYS A 70 -10.97 5.42 7.46
CA LYS A 70 -9.93 4.47 7.86
C LYS A 70 -9.22 3.92 6.63
N THR A 71 -9.96 3.55 5.59
CA THR A 71 -9.38 3.14 4.30
C THR A 71 -8.44 4.21 3.74
N LEU A 72 -8.88 5.48 3.68
CA LEU A 72 -8.03 6.59 3.22
C LEU A 72 -6.73 6.72 4.02
N GLN A 73 -6.83 6.67 5.35
CA GLN A 73 -5.66 6.80 6.22
C GLN A 73 -4.67 5.65 6.06
N GLU A 74 -5.17 4.42 6.02
CA GLU A 74 -4.35 3.21 5.90
C GLU A 74 -3.72 3.12 4.50
N SER A 75 -4.51 3.33 3.44
CA SER A 75 -4.00 3.34 2.06
C SER A 75 -2.93 4.41 1.85
N LYS A 76 -3.12 5.62 2.40
CA LYS A 76 -2.12 6.70 2.30
C LYS A 76 -0.81 6.33 2.99
N GLN A 77 -0.87 5.65 4.14
CA GLN A 77 0.31 5.16 4.83
C GLN A 77 1.04 4.10 4.01
N LEU A 78 0.30 3.13 3.46
CA LEU A 78 0.88 2.08 2.62
C LEU A 78 1.57 2.64 1.39
N LEU A 79 0.88 3.50 0.63
CA LEU A 79 1.42 4.08 -0.60
C LEU A 79 2.64 4.96 -0.31
N LYS A 80 2.58 5.79 0.74
CA LYS A 80 3.73 6.60 1.16
C LYS A 80 4.90 5.72 1.57
N TRP A 81 4.65 4.61 2.26
CA TRP A 81 5.69 3.67 2.63
C TRP A 81 6.30 2.99 1.40
N ALA A 82 5.49 2.49 0.46
CA ALA A 82 5.96 1.87 -0.80
C ALA A 82 6.87 2.81 -1.57
N ILE A 83 6.40 4.04 -1.75
CA ILE A 83 7.12 5.11 -2.41
C ILE A 83 8.48 5.36 -1.74
N ASN A 84 8.51 5.49 -0.41
CA ASN A 84 9.74 5.77 0.32
C ASN A 84 10.75 4.60 0.24
N GLU A 85 10.28 3.35 0.33
CA GLU A 85 11.16 2.19 0.21
C GLU A 85 11.77 2.08 -1.20
N HIS A 86 10.99 2.35 -2.25
CA HIS A 86 11.46 2.22 -3.63
C HIS A 86 12.26 3.42 -4.15
N LEU A 87 12.05 4.62 -3.62
CA LEU A 87 12.75 5.84 -4.05
C LEU A 87 13.85 6.29 -3.08
N GLY A 88 13.97 5.64 -1.92
CA GLY A 88 14.94 5.98 -0.88
C GLY A 88 14.76 7.41 -0.34
N ASP A 89 15.85 8.04 0.05
CA ASP A 89 15.88 9.42 0.59
C ASP A 89 15.73 10.51 -0.49
N LYS A 90 15.55 10.14 -1.77
CA LYS A 90 15.30 11.13 -2.82
C LYS A 90 13.84 11.54 -2.70
N PRO A 91 13.53 12.79 -2.30
CA PRO A 91 12.15 13.25 -2.26
C PRO A 91 11.59 13.04 -3.66
N LEU A 92 10.46 12.32 -3.74
CA LEU A 92 9.68 12.20 -4.95
C LEU A 92 9.64 13.56 -5.66
N LYS A 93 10.32 13.68 -6.81
CA LYS A 93 10.15 14.84 -7.70
C LYS A 93 8.69 15.02 -8.12
N SER A 94 7.81 14.03 -7.90
CA SER A 94 6.38 14.23 -8.06
C SER A 94 5.80 15.25 -7.08
N ARG A 95 6.34 15.42 -5.85
CA ARG A 95 5.89 16.49 -4.95
C ARG A 95 6.28 17.88 -5.44
N GLU A 96 7.40 18.03 -6.14
CA GLU A 96 7.77 19.30 -6.77
C GLU A 96 6.99 19.54 -8.08
N LEU A 97 6.80 18.51 -8.91
CA LEU A 97 5.98 18.60 -10.12
C LEU A 97 4.50 18.87 -9.81
N PHE A 98 3.93 18.24 -8.77
CA PHE A 98 2.57 18.56 -8.31
C PHE A 98 2.46 19.97 -7.75
N LYS A 99 3.52 20.51 -7.13
CA LYS A 99 3.54 21.93 -6.70
C LYS A 99 3.65 22.90 -7.87
N GLN A 100 4.35 22.52 -8.95
CA GLN A 100 4.49 23.35 -10.15
C GLN A 100 3.27 23.30 -11.09
N LEU A 101 2.44 22.27 -11.01
CA LEU A 101 1.24 22.13 -11.85
C LEU A 101 -0.03 22.73 -11.22
N TYR A 102 0.02 23.12 -9.93
CA TYR A 102 -1.12 23.68 -9.20
C TYR A 102 -0.83 25.04 -8.53
N CYS A 103 0.23 25.74 -8.97
CA CYS A 103 0.45 27.17 -8.69
C CYS A 103 0.59 27.94 -9.99
#